data_AF-A0A8T4ZTM9-F1
#
_entry.id   AF-A0A8T4ZTM9-F1
#
_cell.length_a   1.000
_cell.length_b   1.000
_cell.length_c   1.000
_cell.angle_alpha   90.00
_cell.angle_beta   90.00
_cell.angle_gamma   90.00
#
_symmetry.space_group_name_H-M   'P 1'
#
loop_
_entity.id
_entity.type
_entity.pdbx_description
1 polymer ?
#
loop_
_entity_poly.entity_id
_entity_poly.type
_entity_poly.pdbx_seq_one_letter_code
_entity_poly.pdbx_strand_id
1 'polypeptide(L)'
;MGKQVSVWTIGHSNHSIKAFLEMLKEHEIQVLVDIRHFPTSKIEHFKEEQMAKWLPENGIEYVWLGKELGGYRKGGYRKHMRTKLFREGIKRLLEIAQQKRICLMCMEPNPKYCHRRFIAAYLERKGIKVIHITAKGQKALLNFKS
;
A
#
# COMPACT_ATOMS: atom_id res chain seq x y z
N MET A 1 21.31 5.58 -15.90
CA MET A 1 20.34 4.51 -15.61
C MET A 1 19.22 5.08 -14.75
N GLY A 2 17.96 5.04 -15.23
CA GLY A 2 16.83 5.51 -14.43
C GLY A 2 16.64 4.64 -13.18
N LYS A 3 16.37 5.27 -12.04
CA LYS A 3 16.09 4.58 -10.77
C LYS A 3 14.93 3.60 -10.98
N GLN A 4 15.17 2.29 -10.76
CA GLN A 4 14.12 1.29 -10.88
C GLN A 4 13.06 1.53 -9.79
N VAL A 5 11.86 1.92 -10.20
CA VAL A 5 10.74 2.17 -9.26
C VAL A 5 10.32 0.85 -8.62
N SER A 6 10.22 0.85 -7.30
CA SER A 6 9.75 -0.28 -6.49
C SER A 6 8.60 0.17 -5.59
N VAL A 7 7.64 -0.71 -5.34
CA VAL A 7 6.47 -0.44 -4.50
C VAL A 7 6.36 -1.52 -3.43
N TRP A 8 6.25 -1.12 -2.17
CA TRP A 8 6.01 -2.06 -1.07
C TRP A 8 4.52 -2.20 -0.82
N THR A 9 4.12 -3.29 -0.17
CA THR A 9 2.77 -3.43 0.33
C THR A 9 2.77 -3.99 1.74
N ILE A 10 1.78 -3.61 2.55
CA ILE A 10 1.59 -4.10 3.92
C ILE A 10 0.10 -4.32 4.22
N GLY A 11 -0.19 -5.24 5.13
CA GLY A 11 -1.49 -5.37 5.79
C GLY A 11 -1.38 -4.88 7.23
N HIS A 12 -2.28 -4.01 7.69
CA HIS A 12 -2.17 -3.48 9.05
C HIS A 12 -2.54 -4.49 10.14
N SER A 13 -3.37 -5.49 9.81
CA SER A 13 -3.75 -6.55 10.75
C SER A 13 -4.22 -5.97 12.10
N ASN A 14 -3.76 -6.57 13.19
CA ASN A 14 -3.81 -6.13 14.57
C ASN A 14 -2.45 -5.64 15.11
N HIS A 15 -1.55 -5.16 14.25
CA HIS A 15 -0.24 -4.68 14.69
C HIS A 15 -0.37 -3.47 15.63
N SER A 16 0.47 -3.41 16.67
CA SER A 16 0.65 -2.18 17.45
C SER A 16 1.33 -1.10 16.60
N ILE A 17 1.17 0.17 16.97
CA ILE A 17 1.86 1.30 16.30
C ILE A 17 3.37 1.03 16.22
N LYS A 18 3.99 0.61 17.34
CA LYS A 18 5.43 0.34 17.41
C LYS A 18 5.86 -0.74 16.42
N ALA A 19 5.20 -1.90 16.42
CA ALA A 19 5.54 -2.99 15.51
C ALA A 19 5.33 -2.60 14.04
N PHE A 20 4.27 -1.85 13.75
CA PHE A 20 3.98 -1.38 12.40
C PHE A 20 5.01 -0.36 11.92
N LEU A 21 5.40 0.60 12.75
CA LEU A 21 6.46 1.56 12.46
C LEU A 21 7.81 0.87 12.23
N GLU A 22 8.16 -0.12 13.05
CA GLU A 22 9.40 -0.88 12.88
C GLU A 22 9.45 -1.54 11.50
N MET A 23 8.36 -2.21 11.08
CA MET A 23 8.27 -2.80 9.74
C MET A 23 8.41 -1.76 8.61
N LEU A 24 7.81 -0.58 8.76
CA LEU A 24 7.96 0.48 7.75
C LEU A 24 9.39 1.04 7.71
N LYS A 25 10.01 1.23 8.88
CA LYS A 25 11.38 1.76 9.00
C LYS A 25 12.44 0.77 8.54
N GLU A 26 12.27 -0.53 8.80
CA GLU A 26 13.15 -1.60 8.29
C GLU A 26 13.24 -1.61 6.76
N HIS A 27 12.17 -1.18 6.08
CA HIS A 27 12.14 -1.03 4.64
C HIS A 27 12.32 0.42 4.18
N GLU A 28 12.67 1.32 5.10
CA GLU A 28 12.85 2.77 4.90
C GLU A 28 11.75 3.39 4.04
N ILE A 29 10.50 3.04 4.37
CA ILE A 29 9.29 3.59 3.76
C ILE A 29 9.15 5.05 4.18
N GLN A 30 8.93 5.92 3.20
CA GLN A 30 8.76 7.37 3.39
C GLN A 30 7.30 7.80 3.25
N VAL A 31 6.49 7.06 2.48
CA VAL A 31 5.07 7.34 2.29
C VAL A 31 4.26 6.07 2.43
N LEU A 32 3.27 6.08 3.33
CA LEU A 32 2.24 5.06 3.40
C LEU A 32 1.04 5.51 2.57
N VAL A 33 0.68 4.69 1.59
CA VAL A 33 -0.47 4.93 0.72
C VAL A 33 -1.62 4.02 1.13
N ASP A 34 -2.65 4.57 1.76
CA ASP A 34 -3.85 3.84 2.15
C ASP A 34 -4.79 3.63 0.97
N ILE A 35 -5.01 2.38 0.59
CA ILE A 35 -5.91 1.98 -0.50
C ILE A 35 -7.20 1.32 0.00
N ARG A 36 -7.55 1.48 1.28
CA ARG A 36 -8.86 1.08 1.80
C ARG A 36 -9.91 2.04 1.24
N HIS A 37 -10.98 1.48 0.68
CA HIS A 37 -12.08 2.30 0.15
C HIS A 37 -12.68 3.21 1.22
N PHE A 38 -12.84 2.66 2.44
CA PHE A 38 -13.18 3.41 3.64
C PHE A 38 -12.02 3.21 4.61
N PRO A 39 -11.25 4.25 4.96
CA PRO A 39 -10.08 4.13 5.83
C PRO A 39 -10.47 4.08 7.32
N THR A 40 -11.48 3.28 7.64
CA THR A 40 -11.95 3.02 9.00
C THR A 40 -11.36 1.70 9.52
N SER A 41 -11.30 1.56 10.85
CA SER A 41 -10.79 0.36 11.50
C SER A 41 -11.41 0.19 12.89
N LYS A 42 -11.51 -1.06 13.35
CA LYS A 42 -11.83 -1.39 14.76
C LYS A 42 -10.68 -1.03 15.71
N ILE A 43 -9.48 -0.88 15.16
CA ILE A 43 -8.27 -0.55 15.91
C ILE A 43 -8.03 0.95 15.74
N GLU A 44 -8.08 1.67 16.86
CA GLU A 44 -8.15 3.13 16.89
C GLU A 44 -7.02 3.77 16.06
N HIS A 45 -5.78 3.33 16.26
CA HIS A 45 -4.61 3.90 15.58
C HIS A 45 -4.54 3.61 14.08
N PHE A 46 -5.39 2.74 13.53
CA PHE A 46 -5.52 2.52 12.09
C PHE A 46 -6.72 3.24 11.47
N LYS A 47 -7.43 4.10 12.20
CA LYS A 47 -8.35 5.05 11.59
C LYS A 47 -7.58 6.15 10.88
N GLU A 48 -8.13 6.67 9.78
CA GLU A 48 -7.52 7.73 8.98
C GLU A 48 -7.07 8.92 9.83
N GLU A 49 -7.91 9.40 10.74
CA GLU A 49 -7.65 10.61 11.53
C GLU A 49 -6.47 10.43 12.49
N GLN A 50 -6.24 9.19 12.94
CA GLN A 50 -5.09 8.85 13.77
C GLN A 50 -3.84 8.68 12.90
N MET A 51 -3.95 7.92 11.80
CA MET A 51 -2.84 7.68 10.88
C MET A 51 -2.29 8.98 10.28
N ALA A 52 -3.17 9.92 9.93
CA ALA A 52 -2.79 11.24 9.43
C ALA A 52 -2.00 12.08 10.45
N LYS A 53 -1.97 11.70 11.73
CA LYS A 53 -1.19 12.36 12.79
C LYS A 53 0.10 11.59 13.10
N TRP A 54 -0.03 10.34 13.53
CA TRP A 54 1.12 9.63 14.08
C TRP A 54 2.13 9.19 13.02
N LEU A 55 1.73 9.00 11.75
CA LEU A 55 2.68 8.68 10.69
C LEU A 55 3.60 9.88 10.40
N PRO A 56 3.10 11.11 10.14
CA PRO A 56 3.96 12.28 9.95
C PRO A 56 4.86 12.59 11.15
N GLU A 57 4.35 12.45 12.38
CA GLU A 57 5.15 12.61 13.62
C GLU A 57 6.34 11.64 13.67
N ASN A 58 6.26 10.51 12.94
CA ASN A 58 7.31 9.51 12.85
C ASN A 58 8.08 9.56 11.52
N GLY A 59 7.95 10.65 10.75
CA GLY A 59 8.69 10.88 9.51
C GLY A 59 8.14 10.11 8.29
N ILE A 60 6.89 9.63 8.35
CA ILE A 60 6.25 8.91 7.25
C ILE A 60 5.03 9.70 6.79
N GLU A 61 4.98 10.08 5.52
CA GLU A 61 3.82 10.74 4.95
C GLU A 61 2.64 9.77 4.81
N TYR A 62 1.44 10.28 5.04
CA TYR A 62 0.21 9.53 4.84
C TYR A 62 -0.54 10.07 3.62
N VAL A 63 -0.87 9.19 2.67
CA VAL A 63 -1.66 9.52 1.49
C VAL A 63 -2.80 8.53 1.34
N TRP A 64 -4.04 9.02 1.32
CA TRP A 64 -5.20 8.18 1.03
C TRP A 64 -5.53 8.20 -0.47
N LEU A 65 -5.57 7.00 -1.08
CA LEU A 65 -6.01 6.75 -2.46
C LEU A 65 -7.17 5.75 -2.53
N GLY A 66 -7.96 5.62 -1.46
CA GLY A 66 -9.10 4.72 -1.41
C GLY A 66 -10.18 5.04 -2.44
N LYS A 67 -10.34 6.33 -2.79
CA LYS A 67 -11.26 6.77 -3.84
C LYS A 67 -10.94 6.10 -5.17
N GLU A 68 -9.68 6.08 -5.58
CA GLU A 68 -9.24 5.55 -6.87
C GLU A 68 -8.91 4.05 -6.81
N LEU A 69 -8.28 3.58 -5.73
CA LEU A 69 -7.69 2.24 -5.64
C LEU A 69 -8.40 1.31 -4.63
N GLY A 70 -9.44 1.80 -3.95
CA GLY A 70 -10.27 1.08 -3.00
C GLY A 70 -10.88 -0.24 -3.50
N GLY A 71 -10.85 -1.26 -2.65
CA GLY A 71 -11.32 -2.62 -2.96
C GLY A 71 -12.84 -2.76 -3.14
N TYR A 72 -13.63 -1.94 -2.46
CA TYR A 72 -15.10 -1.99 -2.53
C TYR A 72 -15.60 -1.37 -3.84
N ARG A 73 -16.04 -2.21 -4.79
CA ARG A 73 -16.43 -1.81 -6.15
C ARG A 73 -17.63 -2.60 -6.66
N LYS A 74 -18.65 -1.90 -7.13
CA LYS A 74 -19.79 -2.51 -7.84
C LYS A 74 -19.30 -3.19 -9.12
N GLY A 75 -19.65 -4.47 -9.33
CA GLY A 75 -19.21 -5.26 -10.48
C GLY A 75 -17.77 -5.81 -10.41
N GLY A 76 -17.14 -5.74 -9.23
CA GLY A 76 -15.86 -6.39 -8.96
C GLY A 76 -14.62 -5.58 -9.36
N TYR A 77 -13.49 -5.91 -8.72
CA TYR A 77 -12.26 -5.13 -8.85
C TYR A 77 -11.64 -5.18 -10.25
N ARG A 78 -11.75 -6.31 -10.97
CA ARG A 78 -11.24 -6.43 -12.35
C ARG A 78 -11.94 -5.48 -13.33
N LYS A 79 -13.25 -5.25 -13.16
CA LYS A 79 -14.00 -4.26 -13.95
C LYS A 79 -13.51 -2.84 -13.62
N HIS A 80 -13.32 -2.56 -12.33
CA HIS A 80 -12.78 -1.28 -11.86
C HIS A 80 -11.41 -0.95 -12.46
N MET A 81 -10.51 -1.93 -12.61
CA MET A 81 -9.18 -1.75 -13.22
C MET A 81 -9.20 -1.21 -14.66
N ARG A 82 -10.34 -1.31 -15.35
CA ARG A 82 -10.50 -0.80 -16.73
C ARG A 82 -10.94 0.67 -16.78
N THR A 83 -11.36 1.23 -15.64
CA THR A 83 -11.89 2.60 -15.55
C THR A 83 -10.79 3.67 -15.68
N LYS A 84 -11.19 4.91 -15.99
CA LYS A 84 -10.30 6.08 -15.97
C LYS A 84 -9.82 6.37 -14.54
N LEU A 85 -10.73 6.25 -13.57
CA LEU A 85 -10.46 6.49 -12.16
C LEU A 85 -9.33 5.60 -11.61
N PHE A 86 -9.33 4.30 -11.95
CA PHE A 86 -8.23 3.41 -11.58
C PHE A 86 -6.89 3.84 -12.19
N ARG A 87 -6.90 4.20 -13.48
CA ARG A 87 -5.69 4.65 -14.20
C ARG A 87 -5.11 5.93 -13.60
N GLU A 88 -5.97 6.88 -13.20
CA GLU A 88 -5.58 8.10 -12.47
C GLU A 88 -4.94 7.77 -11.12
N GLY A 89 -5.53 6.84 -10.36
CA GLY A 89 -4.96 6.36 -9.09
C GLY A 89 -3.57 5.74 -9.26
N ILE A 90 -3.37 4.90 -10.28
CA ILE A 90 -2.06 4.33 -10.57
C ILE A 90 -1.06 5.41 -11.01
N LYS A 91 -1.50 6.38 -11.82
CA LYS A 91 -0.63 7.49 -12.23
C LYS A 91 -0.11 8.25 -11.01
N ARG A 92 -1.02 8.67 -10.12
CA ARG A 92 -0.67 9.37 -8.88
C ARG A 92 0.23 8.53 -7.98
N LEU A 93 -0.04 7.23 -7.86
CA LEU A 93 0.81 6.31 -7.11
C LEU A 93 2.25 6.29 -7.63
N LEU A 94 2.43 6.24 -8.95
CA LEU A 94 3.75 6.18 -9.58
C LEU A 94 4.48 7.52 -9.55
N GLU A 95 3.76 8.65 -9.66
CA GLU A 95 4.33 9.98 -9.47
C GLU A 95 4.97 10.10 -8.07
N ILE A 96 4.30 9.59 -7.03
CA ILE A 96 4.87 9.55 -5.66
C ILE A 96 6.06 8.57 -5.59
N ALA A 97 5.91 7.37 -6.17
CA ALA A 97 6.93 6.31 -6.14
C ALA A 97 8.24 6.68 -6.88
N GLN A 98 8.18 7.63 -7.83
CA GLN A 98 9.36 8.16 -8.49
C GLN A 98 10.23 9.02 -7.56
N GLN A 99 9.60 9.67 -6.58
CA GLN A 99 10.27 10.60 -5.67
C GLN A 99 10.63 9.93 -4.34
N LYS A 100 9.75 9.08 -3.81
CA LYS A 100 9.84 8.54 -2.45
C LYS A 100 9.59 7.03 -2.44
N ARG A 101 10.15 6.35 -1.44
CA ARG A 101 9.84 4.94 -1.21
C ARG A 101 8.45 4.79 -0.61
N ILE A 102 7.55 4.13 -1.34
CA ILE A 102 6.13 4.03 -0.94
C ILE A 102 5.74 2.62 -0.49
N CYS A 103 4.74 2.54 0.40
CA CYS A 103 4.11 1.30 0.80
C CYS A 103 2.58 1.38 0.68
N LEU A 104 1.98 0.50 -0.13
CA LEU A 104 0.54 0.32 -0.26
C LEU A 104 -0.03 -0.42 0.96
N MET A 105 -0.99 0.17 1.66
CA MET A 105 -1.58 -0.42 2.85
C MET A 105 -3.05 -0.80 2.66
N CYS A 106 -3.42 -1.98 3.17
CA CYS A 106 -4.81 -2.41 3.36
C CYS A 106 -4.97 -3.10 4.72
N MET A 107 -6.17 -3.58 5.05
CA MET A 107 -6.47 -4.31 6.29
C MET A 107 -5.86 -5.71 6.33
N GLU A 108 -6.21 -6.54 5.34
CA GLU A 108 -5.87 -7.96 5.28
C GLU A 108 -4.34 -8.21 5.32
N PRO A 109 -3.80 -9.07 6.20
CA PRO A 109 -2.37 -9.39 6.26
C PRO A 109 -1.85 -10.10 5.02
N ASN A 110 -2.64 -11.00 4.41
CA ASN A 110 -2.21 -11.78 3.26
C ASN A 110 -2.67 -11.15 1.93
N PRO A 111 -1.75 -10.70 1.05
CA PRO A 111 -2.14 -10.06 -0.21
C PRO A 111 -3.03 -10.96 -1.08
N LYS A 112 -2.90 -12.29 -1.00
CA LYS A 112 -3.69 -13.25 -1.78
C LYS A 112 -5.20 -13.08 -1.59
N TYR A 113 -5.63 -12.65 -0.41
CA TYR A 113 -7.05 -12.48 -0.06
C TYR A 113 -7.52 -11.02 -0.12
N CYS A 114 -6.65 -10.12 -0.58
CA CYS A 114 -6.91 -8.69 -0.60
C CYS A 114 -6.97 -8.15 -2.04
N HIS A 115 -7.64 -7.01 -2.25
CA HIS A 115 -7.64 -6.34 -3.56
C HIS A 115 -6.25 -5.83 -3.96
N ARG A 116 -5.34 -5.62 -2.99
CA ARG A 116 -3.98 -5.16 -3.27
C ARG A 116 -3.21 -6.09 -4.23
N ARG A 117 -3.56 -7.39 -4.32
CA ARG A 117 -2.99 -8.31 -5.32
C ARG A 117 -3.24 -7.87 -6.76
N PHE A 118 -4.39 -7.25 -7.03
CA PHE A 118 -4.72 -6.78 -8.36
C PHE A 118 -3.88 -5.57 -8.76
N ILE A 119 -3.63 -4.67 -7.79
CA ILE A 119 -2.71 -3.54 -7.97
C ILE A 119 -1.29 -4.05 -8.15
N ALA A 120 -0.82 -4.94 -7.26
CA ALA A 120 0.51 -5.54 -7.34
C ALA A 120 0.76 -6.17 -8.72
N ALA A 121 -0.13 -7.08 -9.15
CA ALA A 121 -0.02 -7.72 -10.46
C ALA A 121 -0.10 -6.72 -11.63
N TYR A 122 -0.83 -5.62 -11.48
CA TYR A 122 -0.87 -4.55 -12.50
C TYR A 122 0.46 -3.81 -12.61
N LEU A 123 1.09 -3.51 -11.48
CA LEU A 123 2.40 -2.85 -11.41
C LEU A 123 3.50 -3.78 -11.95
N GLU A 124 3.49 -5.06 -11.57
CA GLU A 124 4.44 -6.06 -12.04
C GLU A 124 4.38 -6.25 -13.56
N ARG A 125 3.18 -6.30 -14.15
CA ARG A 125 3.01 -6.32 -15.62
C ARG A 125 3.55 -5.07 -16.32
N LYS A 126 3.77 -3.98 -15.59
CA LYS A 126 4.42 -2.75 -16.08
C LYS A 126 5.93 -2.71 -15.79
N GLY A 127 6.51 -3.81 -15.32
CA GLY A 127 7.93 -3.91 -15.00
C GLY A 127 8.34 -3.27 -13.67
N ILE A 128 7.36 -2.91 -12.82
CA ILE A 128 7.62 -2.33 -11.50
C ILE A 128 7.77 -3.46 -10.50
N LYS A 129 8.85 -3.41 -9.70
CA LYS A 129 9.07 -4.39 -8.64
C LYS A 129 8.10 -4.15 -7.49
N VAL A 130 7.33 -5.17 -7.11
CA VAL A 130 6.45 -5.13 -5.93
C VAL A 130 7.01 -6.03 -4.85
N ILE A 131 7.06 -5.53 -3.61
CA ILE A 131 7.59 -6.23 -2.43
C ILE A 131 6.51 -6.29 -1.36
N HIS A 132 6.24 -7.48 -0.82
CA HIS A 132 5.26 -7.64 0.26
C HIS A 132 5.94 -7.72 1.62
N ILE A 133 5.60 -6.78 2.51
CA ILE A 133 5.98 -6.78 3.93
C ILE A 133 4.95 -7.65 4.67
N THR A 134 5.41 -8.79 5.19
CA THR A 134 4.56 -9.78 5.86
C THR A 134 4.90 -9.98 7.33
N ALA A 135 6.13 -9.66 7.75
CA ALA A 135 6.57 -9.81 9.13
C ALA A 135 7.75 -8.88 9.44
N LYS A 136 7.96 -8.61 10.74
CA LYS A 136 9.16 -7.95 11.25
C LYS A 136 10.40 -8.81 11.00
N GLY A 137 11.53 -8.20 10.63
CA GLY A 137 12.79 -8.91 10.40
C GLY A 137 12.79 -9.74 9.11
N GLN A 138 11.90 -9.42 8.17
CA GLN A 138 11.80 -10.10 6.89
C GLN A 138 13.06 -9.87 6.05
N LYS A 139 13.94 -10.88 6.03
CA LYS A 139 15.18 -10.85 5.23
C LYS A 139 14.95 -11.16 3.74
N ALA A 140 13.94 -11.97 3.43
CA ALA A 140 13.59 -12.33 2.06
C ALA A 140 12.44 -11.46 1.55
N LEU A 141 12.71 -10.65 0.53
CA LEU A 141 11.67 -9.89 -0.15
C LEU A 141 10.74 -10.88 -0.88
N LEU A 142 9.51 -11.01 -0.38
CA LEU A 142 8.52 -11.88 -1.00
C LEU A 142 7.93 -11.15 -2.19
N ASN A 143 8.19 -11.68 -3.37
CA ASN A 143 7.46 -11.35 -4.59
C ASN A 143 6.55 -12.54 -4.87
N PHE A 144 5.23 -12.34 -4.90
CA PHE A 144 4.32 -13.37 -5.38
C PHE A 144 4.38 -13.36 -6.91
N LYS A 145 5.44 -13.96 -7.49
CA LYS A 145 5.44 -14.27 -8.92
C LYS A 145 4.20 -15.12 -9.20
N SER A 146 3.31 -14.57 -10.02
CA SER A 146 2.17 -15.29 -10.57
C SER A 146 2.63 -16.33 -11.57
#